data_AF-A0AAP2DSD4-F1
#
_entry.id   AF-A0AAP2DSD4-F1
#
_cell.length_a   1.000
_cell.length_b   1.000
_cell.length_c   1.000
_cell.angle_alpha   90.00
_cell.angle_beta   90.00
_cell.angle_gamma   90.00
#
_symmetry.space_group_name_H-M   'P 1'
#
loop_
_entity.id
_entity.type
_entity.pdbx_description
1 polymer ?
#
loop_
_entity_poly.entity_id
_entity_poly.type
_entity_poly.pdbx_seq_one_letter_code
_entity_poly.pdbx_strand_id
1 'polypeptide(L)'
;MNFYSLKLKLWDDSEIDRKSESPRVYPQANGGKIFNARGFLGINGKIHMTDYVDETPVFDYFYLYNLSSQREDDWILLDAYAFAGQNYPLIRGFLISEKFRQVLLSCKIADPSRFYKSKLMYKGEKIDYYIFHLAQDEWMNFHSHESAFYFDDKRIDVLIDSNASLKNLISDAKNQQKDLSMNLVLKDYADIFFFSQFNYVVSEMLKQKMESEGLKGISFTYLENVNFQFKFSA
;
A
#
# COMPACT_ATOMS: atom_id res chain seq x y z
N MET A 1 5.94 -16.27 -12.10
CA MET A 1 6.70 -15.32 -11.26
C MET A 1 5.95 -15.20 -9.95
N ASN A 2 6.66 -15.18 -8.82
CA ASN A 2 6.01 -15.10 -7.51
C ASN A 2 5.61 -13.66 -7.17
N PHE A 3 4.50 -13.54 -6.43
CA PHE A 3 3.96 -12.28 -5.95
C PHE A 3 3.64 -12.36 -4.46
N TYR A 4 3.71 -11.20 -3.81
CA TYR A 4 3.54 -11.05 -2.38
C TYR A 4 2.59 -9.89 -2.08
N SER A 5 1.79 -10.01 -1.02
CA SER A 5 1.15 -8.86 -0.39
C SER A 5 2.18 -8.12 0.46
N LEU A 6 2.43 -6.86 0.15
CA LEU A 6 3.20 -5.92 0.97
C LEU A 6 2.26 -5.28 2.01
N LYS A 7 2.65 -5.38 3.28
CA LYS A 7 1.93 -4.79 4.41
C LYS A 7 2.88 -3.93 5.23
N LEU A 8 2.34 -2.86 5.81
CA LEU A 8 3.03 -2.15 6.86
C LEU A 8 2.93 -2.94 8.15
N LYS A 9 4.04 -3.04 8.89
CA LYS A 9 4.00 -3.56 10.24
C LYS A 9 3.25 -2.57 11.13
N LEU A 10 2.46 -3.09 12.07
CA LEU A 10 1.66 -2.27 12.99
C LEU A 10 2.24 -2.26 14.41
N TRP A 11 3.07 -3.25 14.76
CA TRP A 11 3.72 -3.37 16.06
C TRP A 11 5.02 -4.16 15.94
N ASP A 12 5.83 -4.11 17.00
CA ASP A 12 7.07 -4.84 17.15
C ASP A 12 6.96 -5.83 18.31
N ASP A 13 6.89 -7.12 18.00
CA ASP A 13 6.76 -8.18 19.01
C ASP A 13 8.02 -8.35 19.88
N SER A 14 9.16 -7.77 19.46
CA SER A 14 10.42 -7.83 20.22
C SER A 14 10.55 -6.72 21.27
N GLU A 15 9.68 -5.72 21.21
CA GLU A 15 9.67 -4.57 22.12
C GLU A 15 8.35 -4.53 22.88
N ILE A 16 8.38 -4.56 24.21
CA ILE A 16 7.18 -4.44 25.03
C ILE A 16 6.86 -2.96 25.29
N ASP A 17 5.59 -2.58 25.18
CA ASP A 17 5.17 -1.22 25.53
C ASP A 17 5.45 -0.97 27.02
N ARG A 18 6.11 0.15 27.35
CA ARG A 18 6.43 0.49 28.75
C ARG A 18 5.19 0.60 29.65
N LYS A 19 4.00 0.74 29.07
CA LYS A 19 2.72 0.87 29.78
C LYS A 19 1.84 -0.38 29.73
N SER A 20 2.24 -1.46 29.02
CA SER A 20 1.46 -2.70 28.94
C SER A 20 2.31 -3.90 28.56
N GLU A 21 1.89 -5.12 28.87
CA GLU A 21 2.57 -6.36 28.43
C GLU A 21 2.36 -6.68 26.93
N SER A 22 1.81 -5.74 26.15
CA SER A 22 1.58 -5.90 24.72
C SER A 22 2.79 -5.43 23.90
N PRO A 23 2.95 -5.96 22.66
CA PRO A 23 3.90 -5.45 21.68
C PRO A 23 3.79 -3.94 21.50
N ARG A 24 4.94 -3.30 21.30
CA ARG A 24 5.00 -1.86 21.09
C ARG A 24 4.46 -1.49 19.73
N VAL A 25 3.45 -0.62 19.71
CA VAL A 25 2.77 -0.19 18.47
C VAL A 25 3.64 0.80 17.69
N TYR A 26 3.76 0.58 16.39
CA TYR A 26 4.43 1.54 15.51
C TYR A 26 3.56 2.79 15.34
N PRO A 27 4.17 3.99 15.43
CA PRO A 27 3.42 5.22 15.25
C PRO A 27 3.03 5.38 13.78
N GLN A 28 2.05 6.23 13.52
CA GLN A 28 1.56 6.54 12.19
C GLN A 28 1.86 8.00 11.83
N ALA A 29 1.98 8.28 10.53
CA ALA A 29 2.23 9.62 10.02
C ALA A 29 0.95 10.46 10.10
N ASN A 30 1.01 11.56 10.86
CA ASN A 30 -0.08 12.49 11.04
C ASN A 30 0.28 13.86 10.47
N GLY A 31 -0.59 14.39 9.61
CA GLY A 31 -0.37 15.65 8.90
C GLY A 31 -0.95 16.88 9.59
N GLY A 32 -1.51 16.74 10.80
CA GLY A 32 -2.25 17.82 11.49
C GLY A 32 -1.50 19.15 11.62
N LYS A 33 -0.16 19.14 11.53
CA LYS A 33 0.71 20.33 11.60
C LYS A 33 1.16 20.87 10.24
N ILE A 34 0.71 20.29 9.13
CA ILE A 34 1.07 20.72 7.77
C ILE A 34 0.21 21.92 7.38
N PHE A 35 0.76 23.12 7.48
CA PHE A 35 0.04 24.37 7.17
C PHE A 35 -0.35 24.50 5.69
N ASN A 36 0.45 23.93 4.79
CA ASN A 36 0.24 23.98 3.34
C ASN A 36 -0.42 22.72 2.76
N ALA A 37 -1.06 21.89 3.59
CA ALA A 37 -1.79 20.70 3.16
C ALA A 37 -3.20 21.01 2.62
N ARG A 38 -3.77 22.17 2.99
CA ARG A 38 -5.16 22.49 2.72
C ARG A 38 -5.43 22.56 1.22
N GLY A 39 -6.43 21.80 0.76
CA GLY A 39 -6.80 21.69 -0.65
C GLY A 39 -6.07 20.60 -1.43
N PHE A 40 -5.01 20.01 -0.87
CA PHE A 40 -4.33 18.84 -1.46
C PHE A 40 -4.62 17.57 -0.66
N LEU A 41 -4.38 17.61 0.66
CA LEU A 41 -4.59 16.48 1.56
C LEU A 41 -5.94 16.62 2.29
N GLY A 42 -6.48 15.50 2.76
CA GLY A 42 -7.75 15.42 3.48
C GLY A 42 -8.92 14.97 2.60
N ILE A 43 -10.12 14.94 3.20
CA ILE A 43 -11.31 14.29 2.61
C ILE A 43 -11.81 14.94 1.32
N ASN A 44 -11.60 16.24 1.16
CA ASN A 44 -11.94 17.03 -0.03
C ASN A 44 -10.68 17.57 -0.72
N GLY A 45 -9.54 16.92 -0.50
CA GLY A 45 -8.28 17.29 -1.12
C GLY A 45 -8.21 16.85 -2.59
N LYS A 46 -7.34 17.47 -3.37
CA LYS A 46 -7.04 17.09 -4.76
C LYS A 46 -6.31 15.74 -4.89
N ILE A 47 -5.72 15.25 -3.81
CA ILE A 47 -5.01 13.96 -3.76
C ILE A 47 -5.91 12.97 -3.02
N HIS A 48 -6.48 12.03 -3.76
CA HIS A 48 -7.42 11.03 -3.27
C HIS A 48 -7.15 9.66 -3.91
N MET A 49 -7.92 8.64 -3.57
CA MET A 49 -7.71 7.24 -3.97
C MET A 49 -7.28 7.08 -5.44
N THR A 50 -8.00 7.71 -6.36
CA THR A 50 -7.74 7.71 -7.81
C THR A 50 -7.36 9.08 -8.36
N ASP A 51 -7.60 10.15 -7.60
CA ASP A 51 -7.36 11.53 -8.03
C ASP A 51 -5.94 11.95 -7.65
N TYR A 52 -5.22 12.50 -8.61
CA TYR A 52 -3.85 12.94 -8.43
C TYR A 52 -3.62 14.28 -9.14
N VAL A 53 -2.53 14.95 -8.75
CA VAL A 53 -2.06 16.16 -9.40
C VAL A 53 -0.56 16.02 -9.65
N ASP A 54 -0.05 16.67 -10.70
CA ASP A 54 1.39 16.61 -11.00
C ASP A 54 2.20 17.60 -10.19
N GLU A 55 1.58 18.73 -9.82
CA GLU A 55 2.21 19.81 -9.10
C GLU A 55 1.61 19.97 -7.69
N THR A 56 2.48 19.91 -6.69
CA THR A 56 2.13 20.17 -5.28
C THR A 56 3.19 21.07 -4.65
N PRO A 57 2.86 21.80 -3.58
CA PRO A 57 3.90 22.32 -2.70
C PRO A 57 4.69 21.16 -2.07
N VAL A 58 5.85 21.48 -1.49
CA VAL A 58 6.52 20.56 -0.56
C VAL A 58 5.75 20.59 0.76
N PHE A 59 5.16 19.47 1.16
CA PHE A 59 4.43 19.39 2.44
C PHE A 59 5.39 19.51 3.62
N ASP A 60 5.09 20.42 4.56
CA ASP A 60 6.07 20.83 5.58
C ASP A 60 6.62 19.67 6.40
N TYR A 61 5.78 18.95 7.17
CA TYR A 61 6.16 17.68 7.79
C TYR A 61 4.95 16.91 8.36
N PHE A 62 5.00 15.59 8.26
CA PHE A 62 4.21 14.71 9.13
C PHE A 62 4.91 14.56 10.48
N TYR A 63 4.16 14.32 11.55
CA TYR A 63 4.71 13.89 12.84
C TYR A 63 4.23 12.47 13.18
N LEU A 64 4.98 11.78 14.02
CA LEU A 64 4.68 10.41 14.41
C LEU A 64 3.69 10.38 15.58
N TYR A 65 2.56 9.72 15.39
CA TYR A 65 1.47 9.66 16.35
C TYR A 65 1.10 8.21 16.67
N ASN A 66 1.14 7.85 17.94
CA ASN A 66 0.75 6.53 18.42
C ASN A 66 -0.75 6.53 18.72
N LEU A 67 -1.53 5.78 17.94
CA LEU A 67 -2.99 5.72 18.07
C LEU A 67 -3.46 5.10 19.38
N SER A 68 -2.73 4.11 19.90
CA SER A 68 -3.09 3.43 21.15
C SER A 68 -2.93 4.35 22.36
N SER A 69 -1.84 5.12 22.41
CA SER A 69 -1.57 6.06 23.51
C SER A 69 -2.03 7.50 23.24
N GLN A 70 -2.61 7.75 22.06
CA GLN A 70 -3.14 9.04 21.60
C GLN A 70 -2.17 10.23 21.78
N ARG A 71 -0.88 10.01 21.51
CA ARG A 71 0.16 11.04 21.65
C ARG A 71 1.21 10.96 20.57
N GLU A 72 1.96 12.04 20.41
CA GLU A 72 3.17 12.05 19.60
C GLU A 72 4.20 11.09 20.22
N ASP A 73 4.78 10.24 19.38
CA ASP A 73 5.70 9.19 19.80
C ASP A 73 6.63 8.85 18.63
N ASP A 74 7.82 9.44 18.63
CA ASP A 74 8.85 9.29 17.61
C ASP A 74 9.94 8.29 18.03
N TRP A 75 9.52 7.22 18.69
CA TRP A 75 10.46 6.25 19.25
C TRP A 75 11.27 5.48 18.21
N ILE A 76 10.76 5.36 16.99
CA ILE A 76 11.39 4.62 15.90
C ILE A 76 11.28 5.38 14.58
N LEU A 77 12.35 5.30 13.80
CA LEU A 77 12.41 5.75 12.42
C LEU A 77 12.28 4.55 11.48
N LEU A 78 11.23 4.54 10.64
CA LEU A 78 10.87 3.48 9.69
C LEU A 78 10.96 3.99 8.25
N ASP A 79 11.12 3.08 7.30
CA ASP A 79 11.14 3.42 5.89
C ASP A 79 9.74 3.64 5.32
N ALA A 80 8.69 3.16 6.01
CA ALA A 80 7.30 3.34 5.61
C ALA A 80 6.39 3.54 6.84
N TYR A 81 5.47 4.48 6.73
CA TYR A 81 4.43 4.74 7.73
C TYR A 81 3.05 4.78 7.09
N ALA A 82 2.08 4.20 7.81
CA ALA A 82 0.67 4.39 7.51
C ALA A 82 0.28 5.84 7.84
N PHE A 83 -0.73 6.35 7.16
CA PHE A 83 -1.31 7.64 7.50
C PHE A 83 -2.46 7.49 8.51
N ALA A 84 -2.53 8.40 9.48
CA ALA A 84 -3.71 8.55 10.34
C ALA A 84 -3.82 9.95 10.95
N GLY A 85 -4.97 10.21 11.58
CA GLY A 85 -5.22 11.45 12.32
C GLY A 85 -5.85 12.54 11.45
N GLN A 86 -5.15 13.65 11.22
CA GLN A 86 -5.67 14.79 10.46
C GLN A 86 -4.74 15.18 9.30
N ASN A 87 -5.28 15.89 8.31
CA ASN A 87 -4.55 16.44 7.16
C ASN A 87 -3.63 15.42 6.47
N TYR A 88 -4.11 14.18 6.33
CA TYR A 88 -3.43 13.13 5.61
C TYR A 88 -4.22 12.77 4.34
N PRO A 89 -3.56 12.26 3.29
CA PRO A 89 -4.22 11.88 2.05
C PRO A 89 -5.02 10.58 2.24
N LEU A 90 -6.26 10.55 1.73
CA LEU A 90 -7.06 9.32 1.64
C LEU A 90 -6.68 8.59 0.35
N ILE A 91 -5.54 7.90 0.39
CA ILE A 91 -4.93 7.28 -0.80
C ILE A 91 -4.56 5.82 -0.58
N ARG A 92 -4.34 5.13 -1.70
CA ARG A 92 -3.54 3.89 -1.77
C ARG A 92 -2.07 4.30 -1.77
N GLY A 93 -1.52 4.51 -0.60
CA GLY A 93 -0.15 4.98 -0.44
C GLY A 93 0.38 4.92 0.97
N PHE A 94 1.63 5.35 1.12
CA PHE A 94 2.35 5.43 2.38
C PHE A 94 3.17 6.72 2.46
N LEU A 95 3.55 7.11 3.67
CA LEU A 95 4.68 8.02 3.85
C LEU A 95 5.96 7.20 3.84
N ILE A 96 6.88 7.46 2.91
CA ILE A 96 8.08 6.65 2.71
C ILE A 96 9.37 7.46 2.80
N SER A 97 10.45 6.82 3.24
CA SER A 97 11.79 7.43 3.27
C SER A 97 12.34 7.63 1.85
N GLU A 98 13.36 8.47 1.71
CA GLU A 98 14.12 8.58 0.45
C GLU A 98 14.71 7.23 0.02
N LYS A 99 15.20 6.42 0.97
CA LYS A 99 15.73 5.06 0.68
C LYS A 99 14.66 4.19 0.02
N PHE A 100 13.45 4.14 0.58
CA PHE A 100 12.37 3.36 0.00
C PHE A 100 11.92 3.94 -1.36
N ARG A 101 11.88 5.27 -1.50
CA ARG A 101 11.58 5.90 -2.79
C ARG A 101 12.56 5.46 -3.88
N GLN A 102 13.87 5.41 -3.59
CA GLN A 102 14.88 4.96 -4.56
C GLN A 102 14.71 3.50 -4.96
N VAL A 103 14.32 2.63 -4.00
CA VAL A 103 13.96 1.23 -4.31
C VAL A 103 12.80 1.19 -5.30
N LEU A 104 11.72 1.94 -5.05
CA LEU A 104 10.55 1.94 -5.93
C LEU A 104 10.86 2.52 -7.32
N LEU A 105 11.65 3.60 -7.41
CA LEU A 105 12.04 4.22 -8.69
C LEU A 105 12.92 3.32 -9.58
N SER A 106 13.52 2.27 -9.01
CA SER A 106 14.33 1.31 -9.74
C SER A 106 13.53 0.12 -10.31
N CYS A 107 12.22 0.14 -10.15
CA CYS A 107 11.30 -0.92 -10.54
C CYS A 107 10.14 -0.36 -11.38
N LYS A 108 9.35 -1.23 -12.01
CA LYS A 108 8.17 -0.81 -12.77
C LYS A 108 6.97 -0.65 -11.83
N ILE A 109 6.57 0.57 -11.55
CA ILE A 109 5.37 0.87 -10.75
C ILE A 109 4.18 0.93 -11.71
N ALA A 110 3.05 0.34 -11.35
CA ALA A 110 1.84 0.52 -12.14
C ALA A 110 1.44 2.01 -12.21
N ASP A 111 0.80 2.42 -13.30
CA ASP A 111 0.38 3.80 -13.52
C ASP A 111 -1.14 3.98 -13.30
N PRO A 112 -1.58 5.17 -12.87
CA PRO A 112 -0.76 6.32 -12.48
C PRO A 112 -0.20 6.17 -11.05
N SER A 113 1.05 6.60 -10.86
CA SER A 113 1.68 6.69 -9.53
C SER A 113 2.39 8.04 -9.31
N ARG A 114 2.46 8.51 -8.07
CA ARG A 114 3.09 9.80 -7.71
C ARG A 114 3.94 9.68 -6.44
N PHE A 115 4.98 10.52 -6.39
CA PHE A 115 5.80 10.75 -5.19
C PHE A 115 5.75 12.24 -4.84
N TYR A 116 4.90 12.61 -3.89
CA TYR A 116 4.82 14.01 -3.44
C TYR A 116 5.88 14.28 -2.39
N LYS A 117 6.62 15.38 -2.57
CA LYS A 117 7.66 15.80 -1.63
C LYS A 117 7.04 16.19 -0.28
N SER A 118 7.61 15.66 0.79
CA SER A 118 7.20 15.95 2.17
C SER A 118 8.41 15.91 3.11
N LYS A 119 8.19 16.16 4.39
CA LYS A 119 9.14 15.78 5.44
C LYS A 119 8.45 14.96 6.53
N LEU A 120 9.26 14.40 7.42
CA LEU A 120 8.86 13.79 8.68
C LEU A 120 9.59 14.52 9.81
N MET A 121 8.89 14.84 10.90
CA MET A 121 9.49 15.30 12.14
C MET A 121 9.93 14.09 12.96
N TYR A 122 11.22 13.99 13.25
CA TYR A 122 11.79 12.93 14.06
C TYR A 122 12.81 13.54 15.03
N LYS A 123 12.57 13.42 16.33
CA LYS A 123 13.45 13.91 17.40
C LYS A 123 13.85 15.39 17.25
N GLY A 124 12.91 16.22 16.80
CA GLY A 124 13.10 17.65 16.60
C GLY A 124 13.69 18.04 15.23
N GLU A 125 14.03 17.08 14.38
CA GLU A 125 14.58 17.31 13.05
C GLU A 125 13.56 16.99 11.95
N LYS A 126 13.52 17.82 10.90
CA LYS A 126 12.71 17.56 9.70
C LYS A 126 13.55 16.84 8.65
N ILE A 127 13.24 15.58 8.39
CA ILE A 127 13.94 14.71 7.44
C ILE A 127 13.10 14.46 6.20
N ASP A 128 13.74 14.27 5.04
CA ASP A 128 13.04 14.14 3.76
C ASP A 128 12.28 12.80 3.66
N TYR A 129 10.98 12.90 3.37
CA TYR A 129 10.06 11.78 3.18
C TYR A 129 9.13 12.10 1.99
N TYR A 130 8.41 11.10 1.51
CA TYR A 130 7.55 11.25 0.34
C TYR A 130 6.21 10.59 0.59
N ILE A 131 5.15 11.20 0.11
CA ILE A 131 3.87 10.54 -0.01
C ILE A 131 3.93 9.73 -1.31
N PHE A 132 4.08 8.42 -1.19
CA PHE A 132 3.93 7.50 -2.32
C PHE A 132 2.45 7.21 -2.53
N HIS A 133 1.97 7.34 -3.75
CA HIS A 133 0.57 7.22 -4.11
C HIS A 133 0.41 6.38 -5.38
N LEU A 134 -0.29 5.25 -5.28
CA LEU A 134 -0.82 4.48 -6.40
C LEU A 134 -2.23 4.99 -6.72
N ALA A 135 -2.34 5.97 -7.61
CA ALA A 135 -3.59 6.67 -7.91
C ALA A 135 -4.47 5.90 -8.91
N GLN A 136 -4.56 4.59 -8.74
CA GLN A 136 -5.17 3.69 -9.72
C GLN A 136 -6.59 3.35 -9.34
N ASP A 137 -7.42 3.08 -10.35
CA ASP A 137 -8.50 2.10 -10.21
C ASP A 137 -7.92 0.72 -10.54
N GLU A 138 -8.10 -0.24 -9.63
CA GLU A 138 -7.42 -1.54 -9.70
C GLU A 138 -7.86 -2.36 -10.93
N TRP A 139 -9.12 -2.26 -11.34
CA TRP A 139 -9.66 -3.00 -12.48
C TRP A 139 -9.18 -2.45 -13.82
N MET A 140 -8.60 -1.25 -13.84
CA MET A 140 -7.91 -0.76 -15.03
C MET A 140 -6.65 -1.56 -15.34
N ASN A 141 -6.05 -2.25 -14.36
CA ASN A 141 -4.82 -3.03 -14.54
C ASN A 141 -5.05 -4.44 -15.10
N PHE A 142 -6.29 -4.94 -15.15
CA PHE A 142 -6.57 -6.35 -15.48
C PHE A 142 -7.38 -6.51 -16.77
N HIS A 143 -7.12 -7.60 -17.50
CA HIS A 143 -7.99 -8.12 -18.54
C HIS A 143 -9.07 -9.01 -17.91
N SER A 144 -10.20 -8.42 -17.52
CA SER A 144 -11.30 -9.12 -16.84
C SER A 144 -11.84 -10.33 -17.61
N HIS A 145 -11.95 -10.25 -18.94
CA HIS A 145 -12.44 -11.34 -19.78
C HIS A 145 -11.47 -12.52 -19.93
N GLU A 146 -10.19 -12.30 -19.65
CA GLU A 146 -9.15 -13.33 -19.76
C GLU A 146 -8.76 -13.89 -18.40
N SER A 147 -9.08 -13.16 -17.34
CA SER A 147 -8.92 -13.63 -15.97
C SER A 147 -9.92 -14.77 -15.69
N ALA A 148 -9.49 -15.75 -14.91
CA ALA A 148 -10.28 -16.94 -14.60
C ALA A 148 -10.31 -17.18 -13.09
N PHE A 149 -11.44 -17.70 -12.62
CA PHE A 149 -11.70 -17.96 -11.22
C PHE A 149 -12.11 -19.42 -11.03
N TYR A 150 -11.77 -19.99 -9.89
CA TYR A 150 -11.96 -21.41 -9.63
C TYR A 150 -12.49 -21.62 -8.21
N PHE A 151 -13.39 -22.59 -8.05
CA PHE A 151 -13.75 -23.16 -6.76
C PHE A 151 -13.27 -24.61 -6.71
N ASP A 152 -12.43 -24.95 -5.72
CA ASP A 152 -11.84 -26.29 -5.57
C ASP A 152 -11.25 -26.80 -6.90
N ASP A 153 -10.44 -25.95 -7.55
CA ASP A 153 -9.81 -26.16 -8.87
C ASP A 153 -10.76 -26.30 -10.07
N LYS A 154 -12.07 -26.10 -9.88
CA LYS A 154 -13.06 -26.09 -10.97
C LYS A 154 -13.33 -24.67 -11.43
N ARG A 155 -13.07 -24.40 -12.72
CA ARG A 155 -13.32 -23.10 -13.34
C ARG A 155 -14.79 -22.69 -13.19
N ILE A 156 -15.00 -21.42 -12.89
CA ILE A 156 -16.31 -20.78 -12.79
C ILE A 156 -16.45 -19.80 -13.96
N ASP A 157 -17.57 -19.87 -14.65
CA ASP A 157 -17.90 -18.94 -15.73
C ASP A 157 -18.52 -17.67 -15.14
N VAL A 158 -17.66 -16.74 -14.75
CA VAL A 158 -18.04 -15.44 -14.19
C VAL A 158 -17.14 -14.35 -14.76
N LEU A 159 -17.73 -13.19 -15.07
CA LEU A 159 -16.98 -11.98 -15.40
C LEU A 159 -16.83 -11.16 -14.12
N ILE A 160 -15.58 -10.85 -13.75
CA ILE A 160 -15.26 -9.98 -12.62
C ILE A 160 -14.55 -8.74 -13.17
N ASP A 161 -15.23 -7.60 -13.09
CA ASP A 161 -14.78 -6.30 -13.60
C ASP A 161 -14.83 -5.19 -12.53
N SER A 162 -15.26 -5.54 -11.32
CA SER A 162 -15.42 -4.61 -10.22
C SER A 162 -15.21 -5.27 -8.85
N ASN A 163 -14.96 -4.41 -7.86
CA ASN A 163 -14.85 -4.84 -6.47
C ASN A 163 -16.15 -5.44 -5.94
N ALA A 164 -17.30 -4.98 -6.44
CA ALA A 164 -18.59 -5.54 -6.05
C ALA A 164 -18.73 -6.99 -6.55
N SER A 165 -18.43 -7.24 -7.83
CA SER A 165 -18.45 -8.61 -8.38
C SER A 165 -17.46 -9.54 -7.67
N LEU A 166 -16.25 -9.05 -7.36
CA LEU A 166 -15.25 -9.84 -6.66
C LEU A 166 -15.69 -10.19 -5.23
N LYS A 167 -16.24 -9.21 -4.50
CA LYS A 167 -16.77 -9.43 -3.13
C LYS A 167 -17.90 -10.46 -3.12
N ASN A 168 -18.79 -10.41 -4.10
CA ASN A 168 -19.87 -11.40 -4.23
C ASN A 168 -19.30 -12.80 -4.46
N LEU A 169 -18.34 -12.95 -5.39
CA LEU A 169 -17.70 -14.23 -5.65
C LEU A 169 -16.99 -14.80 -4.40
N ILE A 170 -16.28 -13.95 -3.65
CA ILE A 170 -15.64 -14.34 -2.39
C ILE A 170 -16.68 -14.77 -1.35
N SER A 171 -17.80 -14.05 -1.27
CA SER A 171 -18.90 -14.42 -0.36
C SER A 171 -19.50 -15.77 -0.75
N ASP A 172 -19.70 -16.03 -2.05
CA ASP A 172 -20.23 -17.28 -2.55
C ASP A 172 -19.31 -18.46 -2.24
N ALA A 173 -18.00 -18.28 -2.40
CA ALA A 173 -16.99 -19.28 -2.02
C ALA A 173 -17.11 -19.63 -0.52
N LYS A 174 -17.17 -18.61 0.34
CA LYS A 174 -17.31 -18.78 1.79
C LYS A 174 -18.61 -19.48 2.17
N ASN A 175 -19.73 -19.08 1.58
CA ASN A 175 -21.04 -19.68 1.85
C ASN A 175 -21.09 -21.15 1.43
N GLN A 176 -20.37 -21.50 0.35
CA GLN A 176 -20.25 -22.88 -0.13
C GLN A 176 -19.12 -23.66 0.54
N GLN A 177 -18.33 -23.04 1.41
CA GLN A 177 -17.14 -23.62 2.04
C GLN A 177 -16.13 -24.17 1.01
N LYS A 178 -15.92 -23.42 -0.06
CA LYS A 178 -14.99 -23.77 -1.15
C LYS A 178 -13.77 -22.87 -1.15
N ASP A 179 -12.66 -23.42 -1.61
CA ASP A 179 -11.44 -22.66 -1.82
C ASP A 179 -11.53 -21.87 -3.13
N LEU A 180 -11.27 -20.56 -3.05
CA LEU A 180 -11.24 -19.67 -4.21
C LEU A 180 -9.80 -19.43 -4.65
N SER A 181 -9.49 -19.81 -5.88
CA SER A 181 -8.24 -19.43 -6.55
C SER A 181 -8.49 -18.57 -7.79
N MET A 182 -7.52 -17.72 -8.14
CA MET A 182 -7.64 -16.72 -9.20
C MET A 182 -6.45 -16.78 -10.14
N ASN A 183 -6.71 -16.79 -11.44
CA ASN A 183 -5.72 -16.51 -12.47
C ASN A 183 -6.03 -15.13 -13.04
N LEU A 184 -5.28 -14.12 -12.63
CA LEU A 184 -5.48 -12.73 -13.02
C LEU A 184 -4.51 -12.36 -14.15
N VAL A 185 -5.05 -11.83 -15.24
CA VAL A 185 -4.24 -11.39 -16.39
C VAL A 185 -4.07 -9.87 -16.31
N LEU A 186 -2.84 -9.40 -16.10
CA LEU A 186 -2.48 -7.98 -16.07
C LEU A 186 -2.28 -7.45 -17.50
N LYS A 187 -2.76 -6.23 -17.74
CA LYS A 187 -2.58 -5.52 -19.02
C LYS A 187 -1.12 -5.15 -19.27
N ASP A 188 -0.44 -4.74 -18.22
CA ASP A 188 0.96 -4.37 -18.24
C ASP A 188 1.69 -4.99 -17.05
N TYR A 189 2.94 -5.40 -17.28
CA TYR A 189 3.82 -5.79 -16.18
C TYR A 189 4.03 -4.63 -15.21
N ALA A 190 3.94 -4.89 -13.91
CA ALA A 190 4.34 -3.99 -12.85
C ALA A 190 4.89 -4.79 -11.66
N ASP A 191 5.96 -4.28 -11.06
CA ASP A 191 6.56 -4.78 -9.83
C ASP A 191 5.77 -4.41 -8.58
N ILE A 192 4.95 -3.36 -8.65
CA ILE A 192 4.02 -2.99 -7.59
C ILE A 192 2.72 -2.42 -8.17
N PHE A 193 1.60 -2.90 -7.66
CA PHE A 193 0.25 -2.43 -7.99
C PHE A 193 -0.71 -2.66 -6.82
N PHE A 194 -1.90 -2.08 -6.90
CA PHE A 194 -2.94 -2.28 -5.88
C PHE A 194 -3.99 -3.29 -6.37
N PHE A 195 -4.37 -4.21 -5.50
CA PHE A 195 -5.51 -5.11 -5.66
C PHE A 195 -6.16 -5.33 -4.30
N SER A 196 -7.41 -4.93 -4.15
CA SER A 196 -8.17 -4.81 -2.90
C SER A 196 -8.17 -6.07 -2.04
N GLN A 197 -8.09 -7.26 -2.66
CA GLN A 197 -7.99 -8.52 -1.93
C GLN A 197 -6.64 -8.70 -1.21
N PHE A 198 -5.56 -8.11 -1.71
CA PHE A 198 -4.19 -8.27 -1.21
C PHE A 198 -3.51 -6.95 -0.85
N ASN A 199 -4.21 -5.82 -0.95
CA ASN A 199 -3.68 -4.46 -0.87
C ASN A 199 -2.60 -4.21 -1.92
N TYR A 200 -1.35 -4.03 -1.50
CA TYR A 200 -0.23 -3.78 -2.39
C TYR A 200 0.38 -5.12 -2.78
N VAL A 201 0.31 -5.45 -4.07
CA VAL A 201 0.92 -6.65 -4.62
C VAL A 201 2.30 -6.26 -5.14
N VAL A 202 3.33 -7.00 -4.75
CA VAL A 202 4.72 -6.78 -5.17
C VAL A 202 5.34 -8.03 -5.79
N SER A 203 6.19 -7.84 -6.80
CA SER A 203 6.96 -8.93 -7.41
C SER A 203 8.02 -9.48 -6.46
N GLU A 204 8.46 -10.72 -6.69
CA GLU A 204 9.64 -11.30 -6.04
C GLU A 204 10.86 -10.39 -6.12
N MET A 205 11.13 -9.83 -7.31
CA MET A 205 12.29 -8.95 -7.52
C MET A 205 12.25 -7.72 -6.60
N LEU A 206 11.09 -7.06 -6.52
CA LEU A 206 10.93 -5.89 -5.67
C LEU A 206 11.02 -6.26 -4.19
N LYS A 207 10.40 -7.37 -3.76
CA LYS A 207 10.54 -7.91 -2.40
C LYS A 207 12.02 -8.10 -2.05
N GLN A 208 12.78 -8.83 -2.87
CA GLN A 208 14.20 -9.11 -2.63
C GLN A 208 15.02 -7.83 -2.50
N LYS A 209 14.72 -6.83 -3.33
CA LYS A 209 15.39 -5.52 -3.25
C LYS A 209 15.06 -4.76 -1.96
N MET A 210 13.79 -4.78 -1.54
CA MET A 210 13.40 -4.18 -0.26
C MET A 210 14.09 -4.87 0.93
N GLU A 211 14.25 -6.20 0.88
CA GLU A 211 14.95 -6.98 1.89
C GLU A 211 16.46 -6.71 1.89
N SER A 212 17.11 -6.66 0.71
CA SER A 212 18.55 -6.40 0.60
C SER A 212 18.95 -5.00 1.05
N GLU A 213 18.09 -4.01 0.81
CA GLU A 213 18.25 -2.63 1.29
C GLU A 213 17.85 -2.45 2.77
N GLY A 214 17.43 -3.53 3.43
CA GLY A 214 17.05 -3.52 4.84
C GLY A 214 15.95 -2.52 5.16
N LEU A 215 14.90 -2.44 4.31
CA LEU A 215 13.78 -1.53 4.56
C LEU A 215 13.03 -1.92 5.84
N LYS A 216 12.76 -0.95 6.70
CA LYS A 216 12.08 -1.14 8.00
C LYS A 216 10.60 -0.75 7.93
N GLY A 217 9.78 -1.42 8.75
CA GLY A 217 8.35 -1.09 8.89
C GLY A 217 7.43 -1.80 7.89
N ILE A 218 7.95 -2.78 7.14
CA ILE A 218 7.19 -3.54 6.15
C ILE A 218 7.29 -5.05 6.39
N SER A 219 6.33 -5.81 5.85
CA SER A 219 6.31 -7.26 5.82
C SER A 219 5.66 -7.78 4.53
N PHE A 220 5.94 -9.04 4.20
CA PHE A 220 5.45 -9.70 3.00
C PHE A 220 4.65 -10.96 3.36
N THR A 221 3.59 -11.23 2.61
CA THR A 221 2.85 -12.50 2.66
C THR A 221 2.79 -13.08 1.25
N TYR A 222 3.21 -14.33 1.08
CA TYR A 222 3.15 -15.01 -0.22
C TYR A 222 1.69 -15.20 -0.66
N LEU A 223 1.41 -15.04 -1.96
CA LEU A 223 0.08 -15.18 -2.54
C LEU A 223 -0.07 -16.57 -3.17
N GLU A 224 -0.45 -17.56 -2.36
CA GLU A 224 -0.52 -18.98 -2.77
C GLU A 224 -1.64 -19.25 -3.79
N ASN A 225 -2.82 -18.66 -3.59
CA ASN A 225 -4.02 -18.97 -4.37
C ASN A 225 -4.27 -18.03 -5.56
N VAL A 226 -3.26 -17.25 -5.95
CA VAL A 226 -3.37 -16.32 -7.08
C VAL A 226 -2.16 -16.39 -7.98
N ASN A 227 -2.44 -16.58 -9.27
CA ASN A 227 -1.45 -16.51 -10.32
C ASN A 227 -1.66 -15.22 -11.12
N PHE A 228 -0.58 -14.46 -11.31
CA PHE A 228 -0.56 -13.28 -12.17
C PHE A 228 0.12 -13.62 -13.49
N GLN A 229 -0.61 -13.43 -14.58
CA GLN A 229 -0.12 -13.56 -15.94
C GLN A 229 0.01 -12.19 -16.59
N PHE A 230 0.96 -12.06 -17.51
CA PHE A 230 1.25 -10.81 -18.20
C PHE A 230 1.06 -11.00 -19.69
N LYS A 231 0.41 -10.03 -20.32
CA LYS A 231 0.55 -9.86 -21.76
C LYS A 231 1.68 -8.88 -22.03
N PHE A 232 2.63 -9.32 -22.84
CA PHE A 232 3.56 -8.38 -23.46
C PHE A 232 2.84 -7.80 -24.66
N SER A 233 2.49 -6.53 -24.59
CA SER A 233 2.08 -5.75 -25.76
C SER A 233 3.20 -5.87 -26.80
N ALA A 234 2.89 -6.44 -27.96
CA ALA A 234 3.82 -6.58 -29.09
C ALA A 234 4.13 -5.21 -29.72
#